data_AF-A0A9D9Q9A3-F1
#
_entry.id   AF-A0A9D9Q9A3-F1
#
_cell.length_a   1.000
_cell.length_b   1.000
_cell.length_c   1.000
_cell.angle_alpha   90.00
_cell.angle_beta   90.00
_cell.angle_gamma   90.00
#
_symmetry.space_group_name_H-M   'P 1'
#
loop_
_entity.id
_entity.type
_entity.pdbx_description
1 polymer ?
#
loop_
_entity_poly.entity_id
_entity_poly.type
_entity_poly.pdbx_seq_one_letter_code
_entity_poly.pdbx_strand_id
1 'polypeptide(L)'
;MKKQIFTLLLAFVALCSARTSAQEAYAVVSADQSSVTFYYDNQKAARNGVNLSYSNWATENLITATFDASFANYDGLTSLRNWFWECKNLTGIVGIGNLNTSNVTDMYGLFTN
;
A
#
# COMPACT_ATOMS: atom_id res chain seq x y z
N MET A 1 9.17 47.05 6.03
CA MET A 1 8.88 45.87 5.19
C MET A 1 9.65 44.59 5.55
N LYS A 2 10.75 44.62 6.32
CA LYS A 2 11.53 43.41 6.68
C LYS A 2 10.96 42.53 7.81
N LYS A 3 9.94 42.97 8.57
CA LYS A 3 9.36 42.20 9.68
C LYS A 3 8.22 41.25 9.28
N GLN A 4 7.49 41.51 8.19
CA GLN A 4 6.40 40.62 7.76
C GLN A 4 6.88 39.37 7.01
N ILE A 5 8.06 39.44 6.36
CA ILE A 5 8.65 38.30 5.63
C ILE A 5 9.12 37.22 6.62
N PHE A 6 9.60 37.59 7.81
CA PHE A 6 10.01 36.61 8.82
C PHE A 6 8.82 35.91 9.50
N THR A 7 7.67 36.59 9.62
CA THR A 7 6.45 36.01 10.17
C THR A 7 5.78 35.03 9.19
N LEU A 8 5.86 35.26 7.88
CA LEU A 8 5.31 34.33 6.88
C LEU A 8 6.09 33.00 6.81
N LEU A 9 7.40 33.01 7.09
CA LEU A 9 8.23 31.80 7.09
C LEU A 9 7.88 30.85 8.26
N LEU A 10 7.49 31.39 9.41
CA LEU A 10 7.07 30.61 10.58
C LEU A 10 5.67 30.00 10.43
N ALA A 11 4.80 30.62 9.63
CA ALA A 11 3.48 30.07 9.33
C ALA A 11 3.53 28.85 8.38
N PHE A 12 4.56 28.76 7.52
CA PHE A 12 4.74 27.61 6.62
C PHE A 12 5.31 26.38 7.33
N VAL A 13 6.14 26.57 8.37
CA VAL A 13 6.68 25.48 9.19
C VAL A 13 5.61 24.93 10.16
N ALA A 14 4.67 25.77 10.63
CA ALA A 14 3.63 25.37 11.56
C ALA A 14 2.52 24.48 10.95
N LEU A 15 2.32 24.48 9.62
CA LEU A 15 1.39 23.55 8.95
C LEU A 15 1.99 22.15 8.76
N CYS A 16 3.31 21.99 8.78
CA CYS A 16 3.95 20.68 8.61
C CYS A 16 4.00 19.85 9.90
N SER A 17 3.64 20.44 11.04
CA SER A 17 3.61 19.76 12.34
C SER A 17 2.28 19.04 12.62
N ALA A 18 1.28 19.19 11.75
CA ALA A 18 -0.03 18.55 11.93
C ALA A 18 -0.03 17.13 11.35
N ARG A 19 0.59 16.22 12.12
CA ARG A 19 0.56 14.75 11.98
C ARG A 19 1.40 14.19 10.83
N THR A 20 2.69 13.98 11.07
CA THR A 20 3.38 12.88 10.39
C THR A 20 2.86 11.58 11.00
N SER A 21 1.79 11.00 10.46
CA SER A 21 1.54 9.58 10.76
C SER A 21 2.72 8.80 10.19
N ALA A 22 3.17 7.77 10.90
CA ALA A 22 4.16 6.87 10.38
C ALA A 22 3.67 6.31 9.03
N GLN A 23 4.62 6.05 8.11
CA GLN A 23 4.29 5.30 6.90
C GLN A 23 3.83 3.91 7.32
N GLU A 24 2.72 3.46 6.74
CA GLU A 24 2.16 2.15 6.98
C GLU A 24 2.00 1.42 5.65
N ALA A 25 2.20 0.11 5.66
CA ALA A 25 1.93 -0.73 4.50
C ALA A 25 0.46 -1.17 4.53
N TYR A 26 -0.25 -0.98 3.43
CA TYR A 26 -1.68 -1.28 3.36
C TYR A 26 -2.13 -1.59 1.94
N ALA A 27 -3.31 -2.18 1.84
CA ALA A 27 -3.99 -2.41 0.57
C ALA A 27 -5.26 -1.56 0.47
N VAL A 28 -5.63 -1.15 -0.74
CA VAL A 28 -6.91 -0.54 -1.05
C VAL A 28 -7.62 -1.45 -2.04
N VAL A 29 -8.81 -1.91 -1.70
CA VAL A 29 -9.64 -2.77 -2.54
C VAL A 29 -10.70 -1.90 -3.20
N SER A 30 -10.90 -2.04 -4.52
CA SER A 30 -11.97 -1.32 -5.20
C SER A 30 -13.34 -1.79 -4.71
N ALA A 31 -14.37 -0.94 -4.84
CA ALA A 31 -15.70 -1.23 -4.34
C ALA A 31 -16.33 -2.50 -4.95
N ASP A 32 -15.97 -2.83 -6.19
CA ASP A 32 -16.38 -4.02 -6.92
C ASP A 32 -15.47 -5.24 -6.68
N GLN A 33 -14.44 -5.10 -5.83
CA GLN A 33 -13.43 -6.12 -5.52
C GLN A 33 -12.59 -6.59 -6.72
N SER A 34 -12.65 -5.89 -7.85
CA SER A 34 -11.94 -6.26 -9.08
C SER A 34 -10.47 -5.84 -9.08
N SER A 35 -10.08 -4.92 -8.19
CA SER A 35 -8.69 -4.48 -8.06
C SER A 35 -8.25 -4.33 -6.61
N VAL A 36 -6.96 -4.57 -6.40
CA VAL A 36 -6.26 -4.23 -5.16
C VAL A 36 -5.01 -3.42 -5.51
N THR A 37 -4.75 -2.35 -4.75
CA THR A 37 -3.50 -1.59 -4.83
C THR A 37 -2.79 -1.55 -3.48
N PHE A 38 -1.52 -1.93 -3.47
CA PHE A 38 -0.65 -1.94 -2.31
C PHE A 38 0.16 -0.65 -2.23
N TYR A 39 0.18 -0.02 -1.05
CA TYR A 39 0.83 1.27 -0.77
C TYR A 39 1.68 1.19 0.48
N TYR A 40 2.71 2.04 0.55
CA TYR A 40 3.50 2.27 1.75
C TYR A 40 3.72 3.78 1.95
N ASP A 41 2.73 4.43 2.57
CA ASP A 41 2.73 5.87 2.82
C ASP A 41 1.83 6.22 4.04
N ASN A 42 1.56 7.50 4.26
CA ASN A 42 0.75 8.00 5.38
C ASN A 42 -0.73 8.26 5.01
N GLN A 43 -1.21 7.71 3.89
CA GLN A 43 -2.55 7.99 3.34
C GLN A 43 -3.56 6.86 3.59
N LYS A 44 -3.19 5.86 4.40
CA LYS A 44 -4.06 4.69 4.71
C LYS A 44 -5.46 5.09 5.14
N ALA A 45 -5.59 5.97 6.12
CA ALA A 45 -6.88 6.41 6.62
C ALA A 45 -7.70 7.17 5.54
N ALA A 46 -7.03 7.98 4.72
CA ALA A 46 -7.68 8.74 3.65
C ALA A 46 -8.18 7.84 2.50
N ARG A 47 -7.49 6.72 2.24
CA ARG A 47 -7.85 5.76 1.19
C ARG A 47 -8.70 4.58 1.69
N ASN A 48 -9.15 4.59 2.94
CA ASN A 48 -9.81 3.44 3.59
C ASN A 48 -8.98 2.15 3.47
N GLY A 49 -7.66 2.27 3.62
CA GLY A 49 -6.71 1.18 3.47
C GLY A 49 -6.80 0.15 4.58
N VAL A 50 -6.64 -1.12 4.20
CA VAL A 50 -6.67 -2.28 5.11
C VAL A 50 -5.25 -2.80 5.38
N ASN A 51 -5.05 -3.37 6.57
CA ASN A 51 -3.78 -4.00 6.94
C ASN A 51 -3.48 -5.21 6.04
N LEU A 52 -2.19 -5.43 5.74
CA LEU A 52 -1.73 -6.56 4.92
C LEU A 52 -1.89 -7.93 5.61
N SER A 53 -2.14 -7.96 6.92
CA SER A 53 -2.34 -9.20 7.68
C SER A 53 -3.66 -9.91 7.34
N TYR A 54 -4.60 -9.19 6.73
CA TYR A 54 -5.89 -9.72 6.33
C TYR A 54 -5.88 -9.78 4.79
N SER A 55 -5.65 -10.95 4.20
CA SER A 55 -5.74 -11.17 2.74
C SER A 55 -7.19 -11.06 2.24
N ASN A 56 -7.94 -10.05 2.69
CA ASN A 56 -9.35 -9.84 2.38
C ASN A 56 -9.58 -9.38 0.93
N TRP A 57 -8.52 -9.01 0.22
CA TRP A 57 -8.55 -8.71 -1.21
C TRP A 57 -8.56 -9.96 -2.09
N ALA A 58 -8.15 -11.12 -1.56
CA ALA A 58 -8.06 -12.36 -2.32
C ALA A 58 -9.47 -12.94 -2.52
N THR A 59 -10.05 -12.71 -3.70
CA THR A 59 -11.39 -13.16 -4.06
C THR A 59 -11.41 -13.64 -5.50
N GLU A 60 -12.41 -14.43 -5.87
CA GLU A 60 -12.60 -14.83 -7.27
C GLU A 60 -12.85 -13.63 -8.21
N ASN A 61 -13.35 -12.50 -7.68
CA ASN A 61 -13.62 -11.30 -8.48
C ASN A 61 -12.36 -10.47 -8.77
N LEU A 62 -11.24 -10.74 -8.10
CA LEU A 62 -10.02 -9.96 -8.26
C LEU A 62 -9.44 -10.16 -9.66
N ILE A 63 -9.31 -9.08 -10.42
CA ILE A 63 -8.80 -9.08 -11.80
C ILE A 63 -7.38 -8.49 -11.86
N THR A 64 -7.09 -7.46 -11.04
CA THR A 64 -5.80 -6.76 -11.06
C THR A 64 -5.23 -6.52 -9.67
N ALA A 65 -3.95 -6.84 -9.49
CA ALA A 65 -3.15 -6.45 -8.34
C ALA A 65 -2.11 -5.41 -8.75
N THR A 66 -2.05 -4.28 -8.05
CA THR A 66 -1.10 -3.20 -8.34
C THR A 66 -0.21 -2.95 -7.13
N PHE A 67 1.11 -2.96 -7.34
CA PHE A 67 2.08 -2.52 -6.34
C PHE A 67 2.54 -1.11 -6.70
N ASP A 68 2.07 -0.11 -5.94
CA ASP A 68 2.43 1.28 -6.16
C ASP A 68 3.94 1.51 -5.95
N ALA A 69 4.49 2.55 -6.58
CA ALA A 69 5.91 2.89 -6.45
C ALA A 69 6.33 3.13 -4.98
N SER A 70 5.43 3.63 -4.14
CA SER A 70 5.67 3.79 -2.70
C SER A 70 5.99 2.47 -2.00
N PHE A 71 5.44 1.35 -2.48
CA PHE A 71 5.58 0.03 -1.87
C PHE A 71 6.98 -0.57 -2.00
N ALA A 72 7.81 -0.07 -2.92
CA ALA A 72 9.15 -0.59 -3.18
C ALA A 72 10.08 -0.56 -1.95
N ASN A 73 9.88 0.40 -1.04
CA ASN A 73 10.70 0.56 0.16
C ASN A 73 10.15 -0.22 1.36
N TYR A 74 9.02 -0.92 1.24
CA TYR A 74 8.48 -1.72 2.33
C TYR A 74 9.22 -3.06 2.43
N ASP A 75 9.97 -3.25 3.50
CA ASP A 75 10.79 -4.45 3.75
C ASP A 75 10.21 -5.38 4.82
N GLY A 76 9.04 -5.03 5.38
CA GLY A 76 8.37 -5.78 6.45
C GLY A 76 7.65 -7.05 6.00
N LEU A 77 7.76 -7.45 4.73
CA LEU A 77 7.17 -8.69 4.22
C LEU A 77 8.04 -9.90 4.59
N THR A 78 7.46 -10.81 5.36
CA THR A 78 8.08 -12.12 5.68
C THR A 78 7.35 -13.29 5.03
N SER A 79 6.08 -13.11 4.66
CA SER A 79 5.24 -14.12 4.01
C SER A 79 4.30 -13.47 3.00
N LEU A 80 4.23 -14.08 1.82
CA LEU A 80 3.23 -13.85 0.77
C LEU A 80 2.28 -15.04 0.63
N ARG A 81 2.26 -15.92 1.63
CA ARG A 81 1.45 -17.14 1.61
C ARG A 81 -0.01 -16.80 1.31
N ASN A 82 -0.55 -17.45 0.29
CA ASN A 82 -1.95 -17.34 -0.10
C ASN A 82 -2.45 -15.93 -0.46
N TRP A 83 -1.57 -14.97 -0.76
CA TRP A 83 -1.99 -13.59 -1.06
C TRP A 83 -2.95 -13.48 -2.24
N PHE A 84 -2.88 -14.41 -3.20
CA PHE A 84 -3.83 -14.53 -4.32
C PHE A 84 -4.37 -15.96 -4.47
N TRP A 85 -4.60 -16.66 -3.35
CA TRP A 85 -5.28 -17.96 -3.40
C TRP A 85 -6.73 -17.78 -3.87
N GLU A 86 -7.18 -18.63 -4.80
CA GLU A 86 -8.52 -18.68 -5.38
C GLU A 86 -8.89 -17.44 -6.21
N CYS A 87 -7.89 -16.60 -6.55
CA CYS A 87 -8.08 -15.44 -7.41
C CYS A 87 -8.11 -15.86 -8.89
N LYS A 88 -9.09 -16.68 -9.26
CA LYS A 88 -9.18 -17.34 -10.59
C LYS A 88 -9.28 -16.36 -11.77
N ASN A 89 -9.77 -15.14 -11.52
CA ASN A 89 -9.89 -14.08 -12.54
C ASN A 89 -8.72 -13.10 -12.55
N LEU A 90 -7.69 -13.29 -11.70
CA LEU A 90 -6.53 -12.41 -11.64
C LEU A 90 -5.72 -12.56 -12.92
N THR A 91 -5.70 -11.51 -13.73
CA THR A 91 -5.02 -11.48 -15.04
C THR A 91 -3.98 -10.36 -15.14
N GLY A 92 -4.08 -9.35 -14.26
CA GLY A 92 -3.16 -8.21 -14.24
C GLY A 92 -2.34 -8.15 -12.96
N ILE A 93 -1.02 -8.11 -13.08
CA ILE A 93 -0.13 -7.70 -11.99
C ILE A 93 0.70 -6.52 -12.48
N VAL A 94 0.44 -5.35 -11.90
CA VAL A 94 1.07 -4.08 -12.28
C VAL A 94 2.08 -3.67 -11.21
N GLY A 95 3.24 -3.18 -11.64
CA GLY A 95 4.25 -2.67 -10.72
C GLY A 95 4.94 -3.75 -9.89
N ILE A 96 4.95 -5.02 -10.32
CA ILE A 96 5.56 -6.14 -9.58
C ILE A 96 7.01 -5.88 -9.12
N GLY A 97 7.76 -5.03 -9.82
CA GLY A 97 9.10 -4.60 -9.39
C GLY A 97 9.14 -3.80 -8.09
N ASN A 98 8.00 -3.28 -7.63
CA ASN A 98 7.83 -2.59 -6.35
C ASN A 98 7.48 -3.58 -5.21
N LEU A 99 7.29 -4.87 -5.50
CA LEU A 99 7.13 -5.88 -4.47
C LEU A 99 8.51 -6.31 -3.96
N ASN A 100 8.94 -5.72 -2.85
CA ASN A 100 10.19 -6.13 -2.20
C ASN A 100 10.02 -7.50 -1.52
N THR A 101 10.70 -8.52 -2.04
CA THR A 101 10.68 -9.88 -1.50
C THR A 101 11.97 -10.26 -0.78
N SER A 102 12.85 -9.30 -0.45
CA SER A 102 14.18 -9.60 0.12
C SER A 102 14.13 -10.40 1.43
N ASN A 103 13.08 -10.18 2.23
CA ASN A 103 12.88 -10.81 3.53
C ASN A 103 11.78 -11.89 3.52
N VAL A 104 11.15 -12.16 2.36
CA VAL A 104 10.05 -13.12 2.26
C VAL A 104 10.59 -14.55 2.28
N THR A 105 10.11 -15.36 3.23
CA THR A 105 10.51 -16.77 3.37
C THR A 105 9.41 -17.76 3.01
N ASP A 106 8.17 -17.30 2.86
CA ASP A 106 7.02 -18.16 2.55
C ASP A 106 6.18 -17.54 1.42
N MET A 107 6.14 -18.21 0.27
CA MET A 107 5.30 -17.86 -0.88
C MET A 107 4.36 -19.03 -1.25
N TYR A 108 4.13 -19.96 -0.33
CA TYR A 108 3.27 -21.11 -0.59
C TYR A 108 1.86 -20.64 -0.99
N GLY A 109 1.28 -21.25 -2.02
CA GLY A 109 -0.08 -20.95 -2.44
C GLY A 109 -0.30 -19.53 -2.99
N LEU A 110 0.76 -18.76 -3.27
CA LEU A 110 0.67 -17.36 -3.70
C LEU A 110 -0.28 -17.16 -4.89
N PHE A 111 -0.27 -18.08 -5.86
CA PHE A 111 -1.14 -18.08 -7.05
C PHE A 111 -1.85 -19.43 -7.25
N THR A 112 -2.26 -20.10 -6.17
CA THR A 112 -2.98 -21.39 -6.26
C THR A 112 -4.48 -21.17 -6.46
N ASN A 113 -5.12 -22.07 -7.21
CA ASN A 113 -6.55 -22.08 -7.55
C ASN A 113 -7.25 -23.35 -7.07
#